data_AF-A0A1N7KK70-F1
#
_entry.id   AF-A0A1N7KK70-F1
#
_cell.length_a   1.000
_cell.length_b   1.000
_cell.length_c   1.000
_cell.angle_alpha   90.00
_cell.angle_beta   90.00
_cell.angle_gamma   90.00
#
_symmetry.space_group_name_H-M   'P 1'
#
loop_
_entity.id
_entity.type
_entity.pdbx_description
1 polymer ?
#
loop_
_entity_poly.entity_id
_entity_poly.type
_entity_poly.pdbx_seq_one_letter_code
_entity_poly.pdbx_strand_id
1 'polypeptide(L)'
;MTAIVRVYEACVEPPGDVMFMPSALLLVLANGQSQIYSEGSMHNFWRSACARHAWRDLEAGKVVDGHHIRLTDVTDEVEQLLPRDAWTSRNIVRAWYECNPRQHFYLRRHIQRGG
;
A
#
# COMPACT_ATOMS: atom_id res chain seq x y z
N MET A 1 7.32 11.15 16.12
CA MET A 1 6.89 10.41 14.92
C MET A 1 5.38 10.32 14.95
N THR A 2 4.70 10.59 13.84
CA THR A 2 3.23 10.43 13.77
C THR A 2 2.89 8.95 13.74
N ALA A 3 1.92 8.53 14.56
CA ALA A 3 1.47 7.14 14.63
C ALA A 3 0.83 6.69 13.30
N ILE A 4 1.06 5.44 12.92
CA ILE A 4 0.39 4.80 11.78
C ILE A 4 -0.96 4.27 12.28
N VAL A 5 -2.04 4.69 11.62
CA VAL A 5 -3.41 4.38 12.01
C VAL A 5 -4.05 3.30 11.14
N ARG A 6 -3.69 3.25 9.85
CA ARG A 6 -4.17 2.21 8.92
C ARG A 6 -3.09 1.79 7.93
N VAL A 7 -3.23 0.59 7.41
CA VAL A 7 -2.40 0.04 6.34
C VAL A 7 -3.30 -0.45 5.22
N TYR A 8 -3.04 0.00 4.00
CA TYR A 8 -3.76 -0.46 2.81
C TYR A 8 -2.83 -1.16 1.84
N GLU A 9 -3.26 -2.30 1.32
CA GLU A 9 -2.70 -2.86 0.09
C GLU A 9 -3.48 -2.31 -1.11
N ALA A 10 -2.73 -1.86 -2.11
CA ALA A 10 -3.29 -1.26 -3.30
C ALA A 10 -3.06 -2.15 -4.50
N CYS A 11 -4.15 -2.51 -5.16
CA CYS A 11 -4.15 -3.35 -6.34
C CYS A 11 -4.54 -2.54 -7.58
N VAL A 12 -3.89 -2.85 -8.69
CA VAL A 12 -4.24 -2.32 -10.01
C VAL A 12 -4.60 -3.47 -10.93
N GLU A 13 -5.69 -3.31 -11.65
CA GLU A 13 -6.04 -4.05 -12.85
C GLU A 13 -5.77 -3.13 -14.05
N PRO A 14 -4.67 -3.36 -14.78
CA PRO A 14 -4.36 -2.60 -15.98
C PRO A 14 -5.45 -2.74 -17.06
N PRO A 15 -5.60 -1.76 -17.96
CA PRO A 15 -6.54 -1.87 -19.07
C PRO A 15 -6.27 -3.12 -19.92
N GLY A 16 -7.27 -4.00 -20.04
CA GLY A 16 -7.18 -5.23 -20.83
C GLY A 16 -6.55 -6.43 -20.11
N ASP A 17 -6.20 -6.27 -18.83
CA ASP A 17 -5.90 -7.39 -17.93
C ASP A 17 -7.18 -7.83 -17.21
N VAL A 18 -7.19 -9.05 -16.66
CA VAL A 18 -8.31 -9.62 -15.89
C VAL A 18 -7.95 -9.84 -14.42
N MET A 19 -6.74 -9.47 -14.01
CA MET A 19 -6.24 -9.72 -12.67
C MET A 19 -5.80 -8.44 -11.96
N PHE A 20 -6.31 -8.25 -10.74
CA PHE A 20 -5.80 -7.26 -9.81
C PHE A 20 -4.43 -7.71 -9.27
N MET A 21 -3.39 -6.94 -9.58
CA MET A 21 -2.05 -7.16 -9.06
C MET A 21 -1.71 -6.15 -7.96
N PRO A 22 -1.19 -6.60 -6.81
CA PRO A 22 -0.63 -5.72 -5.79
C PRO A 22 0.47 -4.82 -6.36
N SER A 23 0.38 -3.54 -6.08
CA SER A 23 1.17 -2.49 -6.72
C SER A 23 1.78 -1.52 -5.71
N ALA A 24 1.13 -1.33 -4.56
CA ALA A 24 1.66 -0.51 -3.48
C ALA A 24 1.12 -0.92 -2.11
N LEU A 25 1.88 -0.56 -1.07
CA LEU A 25 1.46 -0.56 0.32
C LEU A 25 1.40 0.89 0.78
N LEU A 26 0.29 1.28 1.39
CA LEU A 26 0.06 2.64 1.89
C LEU A 26 -0.08 2.62 3.41
N LEU A 27 0.71 3.45 4.07
CA LEU A 27 0.62 3.64 5.51
C LEU A 27 -0.03 4.99 5.79
N VAL A 28 -1.21 4.97 6.38
CA VAL A 28 -1.93 6.20 6.75
C VAL A 28 -1.53 6.60 8.16
N LEU A 29 -1.10 7.84 8.31
CA LEU A 29 -0.67 8.44 9.56
C LEU A 29 -1.83 9.14 10.25
N ALA A 30 -1.78 9.27 11.57
CA ALA A 30 -2.82 9.91 12.37
C ALA A 30 -3.12 11.37 11.98
N ASN A 31 -2.17 12.05 11.31
CA ASN A 31 -2.33 13.40 10.79
C ASN A 31 -2.98 13.45 9.39
N GLY A 32 -3.44 12.32 8.87
CA GLY A 32 -4.06 12.20 7.54
C GLY A 32 -3.08 12.10 6.37
N GLN A 33 -1.76 12.18 6.61
CA GLN A 33 -0.77 11.95 5.57
C GLN A 33 -0.62 10.45 5.27
N SER A 34 -0.22 10.12 4.05
CA SER A 34 0.06 8.74 3.64
C SER A 34 1.51 8.57 3.18
N GLN A 35 2.15 7.49 3.60
CA GLN A 35 3.43 7.03 3.04
C GLN A 35 3.16 5.91 2.03
N ILE A 36 3.77 5.99 0.84
CA ILE A 36 3.48 5.09 -0.28
C ILE A 36 4.72 4.28 -0.63
N TYR A 37 4.60 2.96 -0.52
CA TYR A 37 5.63 1.99 -0.89
C TYR A 37 5.16 1.20 -2.11
N SER A 38 5.53 1.68 -3.29
CA SER A 38 5.11 1.10 -4.56
C SER A 38 6.29 0.64 -5.39
N GLU A 39 5.99 0.00 -6.52
CA GLU A 39 6.94 -0.03 -7.64
C GLU A 39 7.28 1.40 -8.11
N GLY A 40 8.48 1.60 -8.67
CA GLY A 40 8.96 2.92 -9.04
C GLY A 40 8.10 3.61 -10.11
N SER A 41 7.65 2.87 -11.12
CA SER A 41 6.75 3.33 -12.19
C SER A 41 5.39 3.81 -11.66
N MET A 42 4.88 3.17 -10.60
CA MET A 42 3.55 3.41 -10.06
C MET A 42 3.50 4.48 -8.95
N HIS A 43 4.65 4.99 -8.50
CA HIS A 43 4.69 5.90 -7.35
C HIS A 43 3.91 7.20 -7.59
N ASN A 44 4.12 7.83 -8.74
CA ASN A 44 3.42 9.08 -9.09
C ASN A 44 1.92 8.85 -9.31
N PHE A 45 1.55 7.70 -9.88
CA PHE A 45 0.16 7.29 -10.06
C PHE A 45 -0.55 7.19 -8.71
N TRP A 46 -0.01 6.40 -7.77
CA TRP A 46 -0.62 6.22 -6.45
C TRP A 46 -0.65 7.50 -5.64
N ARG A 47 0.43 8.30 -5.69
CA ARG A 47 0.47 9.62 -5.04
C ARG A 47 -0.64 10.54 -5.57
N SER A 48 -0.86 10.55 -6.88
CA SER A 48 -1.92 11.34 -7.52
C SER A 48 -3.31 10.82 -7.17
N ALA A 49 -3.52 9.50 -7.19
CA ALA A 49 -4.80 8.88 -6.85
C ALA A 49 -5.22 9.18 -5.40
N CYS A 50 -4.30 9.05 -4.43
CA CYS A 50 -4.58 9.33 -3.02
C CYS A 50 -4.80 10.81 -2.73
N ALA A 51 -4.23 11.72 -3.54
CA ALA A 51 -4.44 13.16 -3.39
C ALA A 51 -5.77 13.63 -4.00
N ARG A 52 -6.26 12.98 -5.06
CA ARG A 52 -7.45 13.40 -5.81
C ARG A 52 -8.75 12.75 -5.35
N HIS A 53 -8.68 11.64 -4.63
CA HIS A 53 -9.85 10.82 -4.32
C HIS A 53 -9.94 10.51 -2.83
N ALA A 54 -11.17 10.41 -2.33
CA ALA A 54 -11.42 9.99 -0.96
C ALA A 54 -11.04 8.51 -0.79
N TRP A 55 -10.50 8.15 0.38
CA TRP A 55 -10.14 6.77 0.71
C TRP A 55 -11.28 5.78 0.48
N ARG A 56 -12.51 6.15 0.88
CA ARG A 56 -13.71 5.33 0.68
C ARG A 56 -13.99 5.00 -0.79
N ASP A 57 -13.73 5.94 -1.70
CA ASP A 57 -13.90 5.69 -3.14
C ASP A 57 -12.84 4.72 -3.65
N LEU A 58 -11.61 4.83 -3.14
CA LEU A 58 -10.50 3.96 -3.51
C LEU A 58 -10.70 2.54 -2.94
N GLU A 59 -11.27 2.41 -1.74
CA GLU A 59 -11.66 1.13 -1.13
C GLU A 59 -12.79 0.42 -1.92
N ALA A 60 -13.80 1.17 -2.37
CA ALA A 60 -14.89 0.63 -3.18
C ALA A 60 -14.43 0.13 -4.56
N GLY A 61 -13.26 0.58 -5.01
CA GLY A 61 -12.75 0.38 -6.35
C GLY A 61 -13.16 1.51 -7.28
N LYS A 62 -12.20 2.03 -8.06
CA LYS A 62 -12.40 3.18 -8.94
C LYS A 62 -11.57 3.05 -10.20
N VAL A 63 -12.05 3.61 -11.31
CA VAL A 63 -11.23 3.80 -12.50
C VAL A 63 -10.50 5.14 -12.39
N VAL A 64 -9.16 5.12 -12.45
CA VAL A 64 -8.29 6.30 -12.43
C VAL A 64 -7.34 6.22 -13.61
N ASP A 65 -7.39 7.23 -14.49
CA ASP A 65 -6.53 7.31 -15.67
C ASP A 65 -6.53 5.99 -16.49
N GLY A 66 -7.73 5.40 -16.67
CA GLY A 66 -7.96 4.14 -17.39
C GLY A 66 -7.70 2.85 -16.60
N HIS A 67 -7.08 2.93 -15.42
CA HIS A 67 -6.76 1.77 -14.58
C HIS A 67 -7.86 1.52 -13.56
N HIS A 68 -8.32 0.28 -13.42
CA HIS A 68 -9.20 -0.08 -12.33
C HIS A 68 -8.35 -0.35 -11.10
N ILE A 69 -8.60 0.38 -10.02
CA ILE A 69 -7.82 0.30 -8.79
C ILE A 69 -8.70 -0.02 -7.62
N ARG A 70 -8.14 -0.69 -6.61
CA ARG A 70 -8.81 -0.93 -5.33
C ARG A 70 -7.81 -0.89 -4.19
N LEU A 71 -8.21 -0.30 -3.07
CA LEU A 71 -7.51 -0.41 -1.79
C LEU A 71 -8.20 -1.46 -0.92
N THR A 72 -7.41 -2.36 -0.36
CA THR A 72 -7.83 -3.30 0.66
C THR A 72 -7.23 -2.85 1.98
N ASP A 73 -8.07 -2.59 2.99
CA ASP A 73 -7.58 -2.34 4.36
C ASP A 73 -7.00 -3.66 4.89
N VAL A 74 -5.71 -3.67 5.19
CA VAL A 74 -4.97 -4.82 5.71
C VAL A 74 -4.44 -4.57 7.13
N THR A 75 -5.03 -3.60 7.83
CA THR A 75 -4.60 -3.17 9.16
C THR A 75 -4.60 -4.34 10.15
N ASP A 76 -5.65 -5.16 10.13
CA ASP A 76 -5.81 -6.28 11.06
C ASP A 76 -4.82 -7.42 10.75
N GLU A 77 -4.60 -7.70 9.47
CA GLU A 77 -3.61 -8.68 9.01
C GLU A 77 -2.19 -8.26 9.39
N VAL A 78 -1.86 -6.98 9.26
CA VAL A 78 -0.56 -6.45 9.72
C VAL A 78 -0.43 -6.58 11.24
N GLU A 79 -1.50 -6.33 11.99
CA GLU A 79 -1.48 -6.44 13.46
C GLU A 79 -1.26 -7.90 13.92
N GLN A 80 -1.73 -8.88 13.15
CA GLN A 80 -1.43 -10.31 13.38
C GLN A 80 0.03 -10.67 13.11
N LEU A 81 0.70 -9.97 12.19
CA LEU A 81 2.11 -10.19 11.85
C LEU A 81 3.08 -9.42 12.76
N LEU A 82 2.65 -8.25 13.24
CA LEU A 82 3.47 -7.32 14.00
C LEU A 82 2.59 -6.57 15.01
N PRO A 83 2.85 -6.69 16.33
CA PRO A 83 2.04 -6.01 17.34
C PRO A 83 2.17 -4.49 17.21
N ARG A 84 1.09 -3.78 17.59
CA ARG A 84 0.90 -2.34 17.35
C ARG A 84 2.02 -1.45 17.91
N ASP A 85 2.61 -1.85 19.03
CA ASP A 85 3.72 -1.16 19.69
C ASP A 85 5.03 -1.22 18.89
N ALA A 86 5.20 -2.23 18.06
CA ALA A 86 6.35 -2.40 17.17
C ALA A 86 6.17 -1.72 15.80
N TRP A 87 5.05 -1.02 15.58
CA TRP A 87 4.74 -0.40 14.30
C TRP A 87 5.68 0.75 13.96
N THR A 88 6.50 0.50 12.95
CA THR A 88 7.24 1.51 12.20
C THR A 88 7.06 1.21 10.72
N SER A 89 7.21 2.20 9.85
CA SER A 89 7.07 1.97 8.41
C SER A 89 8.02 0.89 7.91
N ARG A 90 9.24 0.83 8.46
CA ARG A 90 10.22 -0.21 8.16
C ARG A 90 9.74 -1.60 8.60
N ASN A 91 9.25 -1.73 9.82
CA ASN A 91 8.83 -3.03 10.35
C ASN A 91 7.57 -3.54 9.62
N ILE A 92 6.61 -2.66 9.33
CA ILE A 92 5.40 -3.02 8.58
C ILE A 92 5.75 -3.46 7.16
N VAL A 93 6.55 -2.67 6.42
CA VAL A 93 6.97 -3.01 5.05
C VAL A 93 7.72 -4.35 5.02
N ARG A 94 8.57 -4.60 6.01
CA ARG A 94 9.30 -5.86 6.14
C ARG A 94 8.36 -7.03 6.43
N ALA A 95 7.51 -6.91 7.45
CA ALA A 95 6.57 -7.95 7.86
C ALA A 95 5.60 -8.31 6.73
N TRP A 96 5.05 -7.30 6.04
CA TRP A 96 4.17 -7.52 4.89
C TRP A 96 4.89 -8.22 3.73
N TYR A 97 6.12 -7.83 3.40
CA TYR A 97 6.87 -8.54 2.38
C TYR A 97 7.18 -9.99 2.75
N GLU A 98 7.58 -10.25 4.00
CA GLU A 98 7.97 -11.58 4.46
C GLU A 98 6.79 -12.57 4.50
N CYS A 99 5.55 -12.09 4.62
CA CYS A 99 4.37 -12.97 4.59
C CYS A 99 4.11 -13.58 3.20
N ASN A 100 4.35 -12.84 2.12
CA ASN A 100 4.27 -13.35 0.74
C ASN A 100 5.21 -12.59 -0.22
N PRO A 101 6.51 -12.94 -0.26
CA PRO A 101 7.50 -12.20 -1.07
C PRO A 101 7.22 -12.21 -2.57
N ARG A 102 6.54 -13.24 -3.08
CA ARG A 102 6.19 -13.36 -4.50
C ARG A 102 5.10 -12.36 -4.88
N GLN A 103 4.06 -12.27 -4.06
CA GLN A 103 2.96 -11.33 -4.28
C GLN A 103 3.37 -9.89 -3.97
N HIS A 104 4.20 -9.67 -2.94
CA HIS A 104 4.61 -8.34 -2.49
C HIS A 104 5.99 -7.93 -3.03
N PHE A 105 6.39 -8.43 -4.20
CA PHE A 105 7.72 -8.19 -4.77
C PHE A 105 8.04 -6.69 -4.94
N TYR A 106 7.02 -5.84 -5.12
CA TYR A 106 7.13 -4.39 -5.21
C TYR A 106 7.78 -3.75 -3.96
N LEU A 107 7.71 -4.42 -2.80
CA LEU A 107 8.34 -3.98 -1.55
C LEU A 107 9.84 -4.29 -1.44
N ARG A 108 10.36 -5.21 -2.27
CA ARG A 108 11.75 -5.69 -2.17
C ARG A 108 12.78 -4.54 -2.16
N ARG A 109 12.58 -3.53 -3.01
CA ARG A 109 13.44 -2.35 -3.12
C ARG A 109 13.47 -1.48 -1.86
N HIS A 110 12.41 -1.52 -1.05
CA HIS A 110 12.23 -0.70 0.15
C HIS A 110 12.82 -1.37 1.39
N ILE A 111 12.98 -2.68 1.35
CA ILE A 111 13.65 -3.46 2.42
C ILE A 111 15.16 -3.38 2.29
N GLN A 112 15.68 -3.41 1.05
CA GLN A 112 17.12 -3.40 0.78
C GLN A 112 17.78 -2.02 0.95
N ARG A 113 17.00 -0.93 0.85
CA ARG A 113 17.51 0.46 0.95
C ARG A 113 17.61 1.02 2.38
N GLY A 114 17.29 0.22 3.40
CA GLY A 114 17.33 0.62 4.81
C GLY A 114 18.59 0.16 5.56
N GLY A 115 19.78 0.44 5.00
CA GLY A 115 21.08 0.28 5.66
C GLY A 115 21.60 1.60 6.20
#